data_AF-A0AAW9QMG9-F1
#
_entry.id   AF-A0AAW9QMG9-F1
#
_cell.length_a   1.000
_cell.length_b   1.000
_cell.length_c   1.000
_cell.angle_alpha   90.00
_cell.angle_beta   90.00
_cell.angle_gamma   90.00
#
_symmetry.space_group_name_H-M   'P 1'
#
loop_
_entity.id
_entity.type
_entity.pdbx_description
1 polymer ?
#
loop_
_entity_poly.entity_id
_entity_poly.type
_entity_poly.pdbx_seq_one_letter_code
_entity_poly.pdbx_strand_id
1 'polypeptide(L)'
;MTYRSVWKLSAIALSFAIAIPFFTGYDTSAIAFSVCGTRKERATFKTKSYLITICPGEASYQLILTFHDGTGYQRIPVQQEGRKFRGSDGKRNYIIDRQQFIIGTDGEQPIRESVIQSSN
;
A
#
# COMPACT_ATOMS: atom_id res chain seq x y z
N MET A 1 55.64 -31.16 47.73
CA MET A 1 54.81 -31.43 46.54
C MET A 1 53.47 -30.74 46.72
N THR A 2 53.07 -30.02 45.68
CA THR A 2 51.88 -29.18 45.45
C THR A 2 50.52 -29.74 45.87
N TYR A 3 49.63 -28.90 46.41
CA TYR A 3 48.31 -28.62 45.79
C TYR A 3 47.59 -27.39 46.41
N ARG A 4 47.08 -26.51 45.53
CA ARG A 4 46.10 -25.42 45.78
C ARG A 4 44.74 -26.05 46.14
N SER A 5 43.79 -25.43 46.85
CA SER A 5 42.87 -24.36 46.40
C SER A 5 41.85 -24.17 47.55
N VAL A 6 41.51 -22.95 48.01
CA VAL A 6 40.27 -22.17 47.68
C VAL A 6 39.03 -23.10 47.54
N TRP A 7 37.92 -22.97 48.28
CA TRP A 7 36.90 -21.91 48.19
C TRP A 7 35.99 -21.89 49.42
N LYS A 8 35.61 -20.67 49.86
CA LYS A 8 34.61 -20.39 50.90
C LYS A 8 33.20 -20.71 50.39
N LEU A 9 32.48 -21.53 51.13
CA LEU A 9 31.02 -21.62 51.13
C LEU A 9 30.45 -20.46 51.94
N SER A 10 29.45 -19.75 51.42
CA SER A 10 28.11 -19.69 52.05
C SER A 10 27.25 -18.53 51.53
N ALA A 11 25.95 -18.81 51.60
CA ALA A 11 24.81 -17.88 51.67
C ALA A 11 24.24 -17.35 50.35
N ILE A 12 23.29 -18.15 49.87
CA ILE A 12 22.13 -17.75 49.08
C ILE A 12 21.36 -16.66 49.84
N ALA A 13 21.15 -15.50 49.20
CA ALA A 13 20.13 -14.55 49.60
C ALA A 13 19.12 -14.43 48.46
N LEU A 14 17.92 -15.00 48.66
CA LEU A 14 16.75 -14.71 47.86
C LEU A 14 16.41 -13.22 48.04
N SER A 15 16.31 -12.49 46.94
CA SER A 15 15.60 -11.22 46.90
C SER A 15 14.76 -11.18 45.62
N PHE A 16 13.47 -11.40 45.83
CA PHE A 16 12.40 -11.11 44.88
C PHE A 16 12.34 -9.60 44.66
N ALA A 17 12.51 -9.15 43.42
CA ALA A 17 11.95 -7.88 42.95
C ALA A 17 11.80 -7.95 41.42
N ILE A 18 10.58 -8.26 40.99
CA ILE A 18 10.13 -8.17 39.60
C ILE A 18 10.04 -6.68 39.26
N ALA A 19 10.89 -6.22 38.35
CA ALA A 19 10.71 -4.95 37.66
C ALA A 19 11.13 -5.16 36.20
N ILE A 20 10.17 -5.58 35.37
CA ILE A 20 10.28 -5.48 33.92
C ILE A 20 9.76 -4.08 33.59
N PRO A 21 10.61 -3.06 33.35
CA PRO A 21 10.13 -1.85 32.72
C PRO A 21 9.88 -2.18 31.26
N PHE A 22 8.59 -2.36 30.99
CA PHE A 22 7.90 -1.71 29.88
C PHE A 22 8.60 -1.84 28.52
N PHE A 23 8.09 -2.80 27.74
CA PHE A 23 8.09 -2.73 26.29
C PHE A 23 7.80 -1.29 25.88
N THR A 24 8.82 -0.59 25.38
CA THR A 24 8.62 0.62 24.60
C THR A 24 8.01 0.15 23.29
N GLY A 25 6.67 0.12 23.26
CA GLY A 25 5.92 0.11 22.04
C GLY A 25 6.34 1.35 21.26
N TYR A 26 7.31 1.19 20.38
CA TYR A 26 7.47 2.09 19.27
C TYR A 26 6.18 1.92 18.44
N ASP A 27 5.20 2.78 18.71
CA ASP A 27 4.16 3.08 17.74
C ASP A 27 4.88 3.75 16.56
N THR A 28 5.44 2.91 15.68
CA THR A 28 5.62 3.28 14.29
C THR A 28 4.21 3.48 13.74
N SER A 29 3.66 4.67 13.99
CA SER A 29 2.55 5.19 13.19
C SER A 29 3.03 5.12 11.75
N ALA A 30 2.57 4.09 11.03
CA ALA A 30 2.78 3.99 9.61
C ALA A 30 2.13 5.23 9.00
N ILE A 31 2.95 6.22 8.65
CA ILE A 31 2.50 7.37 7.87
C ILE A 31 2.13 6.77 6.52
N ALA A 32 0.84 6.48 6.32
CA ALA A 32 0.32 6.07 5.04
C ALA A 32 0.40 7.29 4.13
N PHE A 33 1.50 7.41 3.39
CA PHE A 33 1.58 8.37 2.31
C PHE A 33 0.48 8.00 1.30
N SER A 34 -0.38 8.97 0.97
CA SER A 34 -1.33 8.80 -0.13
C SER A 34 -0.55 8.40 -1.37
N VAL A 35 -1.14 7.56 -2.22
CA VAL A 35 -0.49 7.08 -3.45
C VAL A 35 -0.13 8.24 -4.39
N CYS A 36 -0.72 9.42 -4.18
CA CYS A 36 -0.43 10.68 -4.86
C CYS A 36 0.62 11.58 -4.17
N GLY A 37 1.31 11.09 -3.14
CA GLY A 37 2.27 11.86 -2.35
C GLY A 37 1.57 12.89 -1.46
N THR A 38 1.98 14.16 -1.56
CA THR A 38 1.39 15.28 -0.79
C THR A 38 0.15 15.88 -1.43
N ARG A 39 -0.16 15.49 -2.67
CA ARG A 39 -1.33 16.01 -3.39
C ARG A 39 -2.56 15.18 -3.06
N LYS A 40 -3.70 15.87 -2.90
CA LYS A 40 -4.99 15.19 -2.69
C LYS A 40 -5.37 14.39 -3.93
N GLU A 41 -5.84 13.16 -3.70
CA GLU A 41 -6.44 12.30 -4.71
C GLU A 41 -7.61 13.01 -5.40
N ARG A 42 -7.70 12.88 -6.73
CA ARG A 42 -8.79 13.46 -7.52
C ARG A 42 -10.04 12.60 -7.50
N ALA A 43 -9.85 11.29 -7.52
CA ALA A 43 -10.90 10.29 -7.53
C ALA A 43 -10.30 8.93 -7.14
N THR A 44 -11.09 8.09 -6.48
CA THR A 44 -10.71 6.72 -6.14
C THR A 44 -11.85 5.79 -6.51
N PHE A 45 -11.53 4.68 -7.17
CA PHE A 45 -12.47 3.67 -7.63
C PHE A 45 -12.01 2.30 -7.14
N LYS A 46 -12.94 1.48 -6.66
CA LYS A 46 -12.69 0.11 -6.28
C LYS A 46 -13.48 -0.82 -7.19
N THR A 47 -12.79 -1.81 -7.74
CA THR A 47 -13.40 -2.91 -8.48
C THR A 47 -13.20 -4.23 -7.73
N LYS A 48 -13.48 -5.36 -8.38
CA LYS A 48 -13.24 -6.68 -7.78
C LYS A 48 -11.74 -6.95 -7.63
N SER A 49 -10.95 -6.58 -8.64
CA SER A 49 -9.53 -6.95 -8.71
C SER A 49 -8.58 -5.78 -8.45
N TYR A 50 -9.08 -4.55 -8.50
CA TYR A 50 -8.23 -3.36 -8.50
C TYR A 50 -8.73 -2.27 -7.55
N LEU A 51 -7.77 -1.58 -6.94
CA LEU A 51 -7.95 -0.25 -6.38
C LEU A 51 -7.31 0.76 -7.35
N ILE A 52 -8.14 1.66 -7.89
CA ILE A 52 -7.71 2.69 -8.84
C ILE A 52 -7.74 4.05 -8.14
N THR A 53 -6.61 4.73 -8.10
CA THR A 53 -6.50 6.10 -7.56
C THR A 53 -6.07 7.05 -8.66
N ILE A 54 -6.81 8.15 -8.85
CA ILE A 54 -6.48 9.20 -9.80
C ILE A 54 -5.74 10.32 -9.08
N CYS A 55 -4.48 10.51 -9.45
CA CYS A 55 -3.60 11.53 -8.90
C CYS A 55 -3.44 12.71 -9.88
N PRO A 56 -3.39 13.96 -9.39
CA PRO A 56 -3.01 15.10 -10.20
C PRO A 56 -1.50 15.08 -10.49
N GLY A 57 -1.11 14.93 -11.76
CA GLY A 57 0.26 15.16 -12.24
C GLY A 57 0.50 16.63 -12.62
N GLU A 58 1.65 16.93 -13.21
CA GLU A 58 1.98 18.32 -13.62
C GLU A 58 1.26 18.76 -14.88
N ALA A 59 1.20 17.90 -15.91
CA ALA A 59 0.54 18.19 -17.19
C ALA A 59 -0.72 17.33 -17.43
N SER A 60 -0.86 16.20 -16.75
CA SER A 60 -1.99 15.27 -16.90
C SER A 60 -2.32 14.60 -15.57
N TYR A 61 -3.41 13.83 -15.53
CA TYR A 61 -3.67 12.94 -14.40
C TYR A 61 -2.81 11.67 -14.52
N GLN A 62 -2.59 11.02 -13.38
CA GLN A 62 -2.00 9.69 -13.30
C GLN A 62 -3.01 8.75 -12.67
N LEU A 63 -3.29 7.65 -13.34
CA LEU A 63 -4.05 6.54 -12.80
C LEU A 63 -3.05 5.58 -12.13
N ILE A 64 -3.23 5.37 -10.83
CA ILE A 64 -2.49 4.35 -10.09
C ILE A 64 -3.39 3.13 -9.91
N LEU A 65 -3.02 2.06 -10.59
CA LEU A 65 -3.71 0.78 -10.58
C LEU A 65 -3.01 -0.14 -9.58
N THR A 66 -3.62 -0.35 -8.42
CA THR A 66 -3.11 -1.24 -7.37
C THR A 66 -3.84 -2.57 -7.43
N PHE A 67 -3.11 -3.67 -7.50
CA PHE A 67 -3.68 -5.00 -7.60
C PHE A 67 -4.03 -5.53 -6.21
N HIS A 68 -5.24 -6.08 -6.04
CA HIS A 68 -5.69 -6.64 -4.75
C HIS A 68 -4.97 -7.94 -4.36
N ASP A 69 -4.31 -8.61 -5.30
CA ASP A 69 -3.51 -9.81 -5.08
C ASP A 69 -2.11 -9.52 -4.48
N GLY A 70 -1.76 -8.24 -4.30
CA GLY A 70 -0.46 -7.83 -3.75
C GLY A 70 0.69 -7.86 -4.75
N THR A 71 0.44 -8.06 -6.05
CA THR A 71 1.48 -8.04 -7.10
C THR A 71 2.10 -6.66 -7.34
N GLY A 72 1.52 -5.61 -6.75
CA GLY A 72 2.09 -4.27 -6.71
C GLY A 72 1.14 -3.22 -7.25
N TYR A 73 1.67 -2.24 -7.97
CA TYR A 73 0.89 -1.19 -8.61
C TYR A 73 1.50 -0.75 -9.94
N GLN A 74 0.67 -0.18 -10.82
CA GLN A 74 1.07 0.40 -12.10
C GLN A 74 0.65 1.87 -12.16
N ARG A 75 1.48 2.74 -12.75
CA ARG A 75 1.13 4.14 -13.02
C ARG A 75 0.90 4.34 -14.51
N ILE A 76 -0.26 4.89 -14.86
CA ILE A 76 -0.69 5.08 -16.25
C ILE A 76 -1.04 6.57 -16.43
N PRO A 77 -0.46 7.27 -17.41
CA PRO A 77 -0.88 8.64 -17.72
C PRO A 77 -2.30 8.62 -18.28
N VAL A 78 -3.18 9.45 -17.72
CA VAL A 78 -4.58 9.56 -18.15
C VAL A 78 -5.01 11.01 -18.31
N GLN A 79 -6.01 11.22 -19.17
CA GLN A 79 -6.70 12.47 -19.38
C GLN A 79 -8.15 12.33 -18.93
N GLN A 80 -8.73 13.44 -18.44
CA GLN A 80 -10.13 13.48 -18.08
C GLN A 80 -10.97 13.88 -19.31
N GLU A 81 -11.88 13.00 -19.73
CA GLU A 81 -12.84 13.26 -20.80
C GLU A 81 -14.26 13.29 -20.21
N GLY A 82 -14.73 14.46 -19.80
CA GLY A 82 -16.02 14.59 -19.10
C GLY A 82 -15.99 13.88 -17.74
N ARG A 83 -16.77 12.81 -17.59
CA ARG A 83 -16.90 12.04 -16.33
C ARG A 83 -16.04 10.78 -16.27
N LYS A 84 -15.24 10.51 -17.29
CA LYS A 84 -14.36 9.35 -17.41
C LYS A 84 -12.89 9.80 -17.48
N PHE A 85 -11.99 8.93 -17.06
CA PHE A 85 -10.55 9.06 -17.29
C PHE A 85 -10.11 8.02 -18.31
N ARG A 86 -9.26 8.43 -19.25
CA ARG A 86 -8.76 7.56 -20.32
C ARG A 86 -7.27 7.74 -20.50
N GLY A 87 -6.57 6.65 -20.78
CA GLY A 87 -5.16 6.71 -21.09
C GLY A 87 -4.60 5.37 -21.54
N SER A 88 -3.28 5.31 -21.67
CA SER A 88 -2.56 4.13 -22.16
C SER A 88 -1.18 4.06 -21.54
N ASP A 89 -0.67 2.85 -21.34
CA ASP A 89 0.73 2.56 -21.00
C ASP A 89 1.57 2.19 -22.24
N GLY A 90 1.02 2.36 -23.44
CA GLY A 90 1.63 1.96 -24.71
C GLY A 90 1.40 0.48 -25.09
N LYS A 91 0.83 -0.34 -24.19
CA LYS A 91 0.48 -1.75 -24.45
C LYS A 91 -1.01 -2.01 -24.34
N ARG A 92 -1.69 -1.30 -23.45
CA ARG A 92 -3.11 -1.42 -23.13
C ARG A 92 -3.73 -0.05 -23.05
N ASN A 93 -5.03 -0.01 -23.30
CA ASN A 93 -5.83 1.18 -23.14
C ASN A 93 -6.68 1.05 -21.87
N TYR A 94 -6.79 2.12 -21.11
CA TYR A 94 -7.48 2.13 -19.82
C TYR A 94 -8.58 3.16 -19.85
N ILE A 95 -9.78 2.77 -19.44
CA ILE A 95 -10.94 3.65 -19.31
C ILE A 95 -11.59 3.38 -17.95
N ILE A 96 -11.76 4.42 -17.15
CA ILE A 96 -12.42 4.32 -15.85
C ILE A 96 -13.47 5.42 -15.72
N ASP A 97 -14.66 5.05 -15.25
CA ASP A 97 -15.69 5.97 -14.77
C ASP A 97 -16.30 5.43 -13.46
N ARG A 98 -17.42 5.99 -13.01
CA ARG A 98 -18.07 5.58 -11.76
C ARG A 98 -18.76 4.21 -11.83
N GLN A 99 -18.92 3.64 -13.02
CA GLN A 99 -19.70 2.44 -13.28
C GLN A 99 -18.79 1.28 -13.66
N GLN A 100 -17.78 1.52 -14.49
CA GLN A 100 -16.94 0.47 -15.04
C GLN A 100 -15.48 0.89 -15.19
N PHE A 101 -14.63 -0.11 -15.05
CA PHE A 101 -13.23 -0.10 -15.43
C PHE A 101 -13.02 -1.02 -16.62
N ILE A 102 -12.38 -0.52 -17.66
CA ILE A 102 -12.11 -1.26 -18.90
C ILE A 102 -10.62 -1.23 -19.18
N ILE A 103 -10.05 -2.41 -19.37
CA ILE A 103 -8.68 -2.61 -19.86
C ILE A 103 -8.78 -3.22 -21.26
N GLY A 104 -8.39 -2.43 -22.26
CA GLY A 104 -8.25 -2.88 -23.64
C GLY A 104 -7.07 -3.83 -23.77
N THR A 105 -7.30 -4.94 -24.47
CA THR A 105 -6.31 -5.95 -24.84
C THR A 105 -6.27 -6.00 -26.37
N ASP A 106 -5.08 -5.83 -26.96
CA ASP A 106 -4.96 -5.78 -28.42
C ASP A 106 -5.30 -7.14 -29.05
N GLY A 107 -6.40 -7.18 -29.81
CA GLY A 107 -6.87 -8.38 -30.50
C GLY A 107 -7.62 -9.39 -29.61
N GLU A 108 -7.71 -9.16 -28.31
CA GLU A 108 -8.45 -9.99 -27.37
C GLU A 108 -9.70 -9.28 -26.83
N GLN A 109 -10.54 -10.02 -26.11
CA GLN A 109 -11.71 -9.43 -25.47
C GLN A 109 -11.25 -8.51 -24.32
N PRO A 110 -11.72 -7.25 -24.26
CA PRO A 110 -11.31 -6.33 -23.22
C PRO A 110 -11.80 -6.81 -21.85
N ILE A 111 -10.97 -6.60 -20.84
CA ILE A 111 -11.34 -6.88 -19.45
C ILE A 111 -12.27 -5.75 -18.99
N ARG A 112 -13.43 -6.12 -18.45
CA ARG A 112 -14.43 -5.18 -17.94
C ARG A 112 -14.77 -5.55 -16.51
N GLU A 113 -14.62 -4.60 -15.60
CA GLU A 113 -15.02 -4.75 -14.21
C GLU A 113 -15.97 -3.65 -13.80
N SER A 114 -17.01 -4.01 -13.04
CA SER A 114 -17.88 -3.03 -12.41
C SER A 114 -17.17 -2.33 -11.27
N VAL A 115 -17.39 -1.03 -11.15
CA VAL A 115 -16.96 -0.24 -10.00
C VAL A 115 -17.94 -0.47 -8.86
N ILE A 116 -17.43 -0.99 -7.75
CA ILE A 116 -18.18 -1.36 -6.55
C ILE A 116 -18.24 -0.17 -5.58
N GLN A 117 -17.20 0.67 -5.57
CA GLN A 117 -17.14 1.87 -4.75
C GLN A 117 -16.41 2.99 -5.50
N SER A 118 -16.87 4.23 -5.36
CA SER A 118 -16.18 5.40 -5.88
C SER A 118 -16.24 6.58 -4.90
N SER A 119 -15.18 7.40 -4.88
CA SER A 119 -15.13 8.69 -4.17
C SER A 119 -14.43 9.73 -5.05
N ASN A 120 -14.87 10.99 -4.96
CA ASN A 120 -14.32 12.15 -5.68
C ASN A 120 -14.18 13.34 -4.74
#